data_AF-A0A7W1QD90-F1
#
_entry.id   AF-A0A7W1QD90-F1
#
_cell.length_a   1.000
_cell.length_b   1.000
_cell.length_c   1.000
_cell.angle_alpha   90.00
_cell.angle_beta   90.00
_cell.angle_gamma   90.00
#
_symmetry.space_group_name_H-M   'P 1'
#
loop_
_entity.id
_entity.type
_entity.pdbx_description
1 polymer ?
#
loop_
_entity_poly.entity_id
_entity_poly.type
_entity_poly.pdbx_seq_one_letter_code
_entity_poly.pdbx_strand_id
1 'polypeptide(L)' 'MPEEVRDSFEGDGFRVETVGPVDRALGHAHMLLIEDGVLVVGSDPRADGGARGS' A
#
# COMPACT_ATOMS: atom_id res chain seq x y z
N MET A 1 -6.54 4.18 -8.53
CA MET A 1 -5.67 3.86 -9.68
C MET A 1 -6.00 4.85 -10.79
N PRO A 2 -5.01 5.38 -11.54
CA PRO A 2 -5.27 6.23 -12.70
C PRO A 2 -6.10 5.51 -13.77
N GLU A 3 -6.95 6.24 -14.50
CA GLU A 3 -7.84 5.67 -15.51
C GLU A 3 -7.07 5.02 -16.66
N GLU A 4 -6.02 5.67 -17.17
CA GLU A 4 -5.17 5.14 -18.24
C GLU A 4 -4.58 3.75 -17.92
N VAL A 5 -4.26 3.51 -16.64
CA VAL A 5 -3.74 2.21 -16.19
C VAL A 5 -4.86 1.17 -16.18
N ARG A 6 -6.08 1.54 -15.74
CA ARG A 6 -7.25 0.65 -15.81
C ARG A 6 -7.51 0.21 -17.25
N ASP A 7 -7.57 1.16 -18.15
CA ASP A 7 -7.90 0.93 -19.56
C ASP A 7 -6.89 0.00 -20.23
N SER A 8 -5.60 0.15 -19.90
CA SER A 8 -4.55 -0.77 -20.37
C SER A 8 -4.81 -2.21 -19.90
N PHE A 9 -5.12 -2.42 -18.62
CA PHE A 9 -5.40 -3.77 -18.10
C PHE A 9 -6.68 -4.37 -18.71
N GLU A 10 -7.73 -3.58 -18.87
CA GLU A 10 -8.96 -4.05 -19.50
C GLU A 10 -8.74 -4.36 -20.99
N GLY A 11 -7.92 -3.57 -21.69
CA GLY A 11 -7.49 -3.82 -23.07
C GLY A 11 -6.70 -5.12 -23.24
N ASP A 12 -5.91 -5.50 -22.23
CA ASP A 12 -5.21 -6.78 -22.16
C ASP A 12 -6.13 -7.97 -21.78
N GLY A 13 -7.42 -7.72 -21.55
CA GLY A 13 -8.43 -8.74 -21.24
C GLY A 13 -8.60 -9.06 -19.77
N PHE A 14 -8.00 -8.27 -18.86
CA PHE A 14 -8.22 -8.41 -17.43
C PHE A 14 -9.54 -7.76 -17.00
N ARG A 15 -10.25 -8.40 -16.06
CA ARG A 15 -11.37 -7.77 -15.35
C ARG A 15 -10.83 -7.00 -14.16
N VAL A 16 -10.96 -5.67 -14.19
CA VAL A 16 -10.53 -4.81 -13.09
C VAL A 16 -11.73 -4.44 -12.22
N GLU A 17 -11.65 -4.73 -10.93
CA GLU A 17 -12.69 -4.39 -9.96
C GLU A 17 -12.11 -3.52 -8.85
N THR A 18 -12.91 -2.56 -8.38
CA THR A 18 -12.55 -1.77 -7.20
C THR A 18 -13.00 -2.54 -5.96
N VAL A 19 -12.03 -3.01 -5.17
CA VAL A 19 -12.30 -3.52 -3.83
C VAL A 19 -12.67 -2.37 -2.89
N GLY A 20 -13.67 -2.59 -2.04
CA GLY A 20 -14.26 -1.57 -1.17
C GLY A 20 -13.27 -0.97 -0.13
N PRO A 21 -13.67 0.10 0.57
CA PRO A 21 -12.76 0.98 1.33
C PRO A 21 -12.08 0.36 2.57
N VAL A 22 -12.54 -0.79 3.07
CA VAL A 22 -11.96 -1.46 4.24
C VAL A 22 -11.75 -2.92 3.90
N ASP A 23 -10.81 -3.19 3.00
CA ASP A 23 -10.48 -4.56 2.67
C ASP A 23 -9.22 -5.01 3.41
N ARG A 24 -9.40 -5.92 4.38
CA ARG A 24 -8.30 -6.64 5.03
C ARG A 24 -7.53 -7.54 4.06
N ALA A 25 -8.05 -7.78 2.86
CA ALA A 25 -7.41 -8.64 1.86
C ALA A 25 -6.12 -8.05 1.27
N LEU A 26 -5.91 -6.74 1.34
CA LEU A 26 -4.70 -6.10 0.78
C LEU A 26 -3.50 -6.12 1.74
N GLY A 27 -3.70 -6.55 3.00
CA GLY A 27 -2.67 -6.54 4.04
C GLY A 27 -2.18 -5.13 4.41
N HIS A 28 -1.35 -5.07 5.45
CA HIS A 28 -0.67 -3.85 5.89
C HIS A 28 0.83 -4.09 5.96
N ALA A 29 1.61 -3.18 5.39
CA ALA A 29 3.06 -3.24 5.42
C ALA A 29 3.65 -2.29 6.47
N HIS A 30 4.69 -2.75 7.15
CA HIS A 30 5.52 -1.90 8.01
C HIS A 30 6.97 -2.02 7.55
N MET A 31 7.67 -0.90 7.54
CA MET A 31 9.05 -0.82 7.07
C MET A 31 9.96 -0.28 8.17
N LEU A 32 11.10 -0.92 8.33
CA LEU A 32 12.21 -0.47 9.16
C LEU A 32 13.43 -0.36 8.26
N LEU A 33 14.06 0.81 8.22
CA LEU A 33 15.30 1.08 7.51
C LEU A 33 16.34 1.58 8.50
N ILE A 34 17.55 1.00 8.43
CA ILE A 34 18.72 1.48 9.18
C ILE A 34 19.73 1.98 8.16
N GLU A 35 20.00 3.28 8.17
CA GLU A 35 20.94 3.94 7.27
C GLU A 35 21.83 4.86 8.09
N ASP A 36 23.15 4.70 7.98
CA ASP A 36 24.15 5.48 8.73
C ASP A 36 23.91 5.56 10.26
N GLY A 37 23.38 4.47 10.82
CA GLY A 37 23.05 4.39 12.26
C GLY A 37 21.75 5.11 12.66
N VAL A 38 21.02 5.69 11.70
CA VAL A 38 19.70 6.28 11.89
C VAL A 38 18.62 5.23 11.59
N LEU A 39 17.69 5.05 12.53
CA LEU A 39 16.50 4.22 12.34
C LEU A 39 15.37 5.07 11.75
N VAL A 40 14.91 4.70 10.55
CA VAL A 40 13.74 5.25 9.89
C VAL A 40 12.63 4.20 9.89
N VAL A 41 11.45 4.60 10.33
CA VAL A 41 10.29 3.71 10.45
C VAL A 41 9.11 4.24 9.65
N GLY A 42 8.44 3.36 8.93
CA GLY A 42 7.24 3.67 8.14
C GLY A 42 6.14 2.66 8.42
N SER A 43 4.92 3.16 8.60
CA SER A 43 3.72 2.32 8.68
C SER A 43 2.79 2.61 7.52
N ASP A 44 2.13 1.57 7.04
CA ASP A 44 1.02 1.71 6.11
C ASP A 44 -0.07 2.61 6.74
N PRO A 45 -0.52 3.68 6.06
CA PRO A 45 -1.54 4.59 6.58
C PRO A 45 -2.91 3.91 6.76
N ARG A 46 -3.11 2.72 6.19
CA ARG A 46 -4.32 1.91 6.35
C ARG A 46 -4.27 1.02 7.59
N ALA A 47 -3.11 0.88 8.22
CA ALA A 47 -2.96 0.07 9.42
C ALA A 47 -3.62 0.77 10.61
N ASP A 48 -4.22 -0.01 11.51
CA ASP A 48 -4.80 0.49 12.76
C ASP A 48 -3.74 1.08 13.72
N GLY A 49 -2.45 0.81 13.46
CA GLY A 49 -1.31 1.24 14.27
C GLY A 49 -0.20 1.91 13.46
N GLY A 50 0.36 2.99 14.02
CA GLY A 50 1.45 3.76 13.43
C GLY A 50 2.82 3.43 14.01
N ALA A 51 3.87 3.70 13.25
CA ALA A 51 5.24 3.62 13.72
C ALA A 51 5.50 4.73 14.76
N ARG A 52 6.19 4.40 15.84
CA ARG A 52 6.54 5.35 16.91
C ARG A 52 8.04 5.30 17.13
N GLY A 53 8.67 6.47 17.14
CA GLY A 53 10.04 6.66 17.62
C GLY A 53 10.02 7.26 19.02
N SER A 54 10.99 6.90 19.86
CA SER A 54 11.22 7.47 21.18
C SER A 54 12.51 8.28 21.22
#